data_AF-A0A941GR25-F1
#
_entry.id   AF-A0A941GR25-F1
#
_cell.length_a   1.000
_cell.length_b   1.000
_cell.length_c   1.000
_cell.angle_alpha   90.00
_cell.angle_beta   90.00
_cell.angle_gamma   90.00
#
_symmetry.space_group_name_H-M   'P 1'
#
loop_
_entity.id
_entity.type
_entity.pdbx_description
1 polymer ?
#
loop_
_entity_poly.entity_id
_entity_poly.type
_entity_poly.pdbx_seq_one_letter_code
_entity_poly.pdbx_strand_id
1 'polypeptide(L)'
;MRFISPTTDFAFKKIFGSTESREILISFLNSFIYEGRKEIEDLEIVDPYSGGRVVYLKDSFLDVKAVLSNKKTVIIEMQLVNLGDFEKRV
;
A
#
# COMPACT_ATOMS: atom_id res chain seq x y z
N MET A 1 9.54 22.25 12.92
CA MET A 1 8.72 21.50 11.94
C MET A 1 8.25 20.22 12.61
N ARG A 2 6.98 19.82 12.41
CA ARG A 2 6.42 18.59 12.99
C ARG A 2 6.19 17.60 11.85
N PHE A 3 6.87 16.47 11.87
CA PHE A 3 6.74 15.42 10.87
C PHE A 3 5.71 14.40 11.32
N ILE A 4 4.94 13.86 10.38
CA ILE A 4 4.04 12.74 10.62
C ILE A 4 4.81 11.48 10.23
N SER A 5 4.80 10.45 11.09
CA SER A 5 5.39 9.17 10.72
C SER A 5 4.64 8.56 9.54
N PRO A 6 5.33 8.06 8.49
CA PRO A 6 4.69 7.35 7.38
C PRO A 6 4.01 6.05 7.83
N THR A 7 4.37 5.54 9.02
CA THR A 7 3.76 4.36 9.65
C THR A 7 2.44 4.66 10.38
N THR A 8 1.90 5.87 10.24
CA THR A 8 0.53 6.17 10.67
C THR A 8 -0.44 5.88 9.52
N ASP A 9 -1.62 5.34 9.83
CA ASP A 9 -2.66 5.06 8.82
C ASP A 9 -2.94 6.28 7.92
N PHE A 10 -2.99 7.47 8.53
CA PHE A 10 -3.19 8.74 7.81
C PHE A 10 -2.08 9.03 6.81
N ALA A 11 -0.81 8.95 7.22
CA ALA A 11 0.31 9.23 6.32
C ALA A 11 0.46 8.16 5.25
N PHE A 12 0.28 6.88 5.62
CA PHE A 12 0.30 5.76 4.69
C PHE A 12 -0.73 5.95 3.57
N LYS A 13 -2.00 6.22 3.92
CA LYS A 13 -3.06 6.50 2.95
C LYS A 13 -2.79 7.76 2.13
N LYS A 14 -2.17 8.79 2.73
CA LYS A 14 -1.83 10.02 2.00
C LYS A 14 -0.72 9.78 0.97
N ILE A 15 0.24 8.92 1.28
CA ILE A 15 1.37 8.60 0.41
C ILE A 15 0.97 7.62 -0.68
N PHE A 16 0.11 6.63 -0.37
CA PHE A 16 -0.15 5.47 -1.24
C PHE A 16 -1.61 5.33 -1.71
N GLY A 17 -2.54 6.16 -1.21
CA GLY A 17 -3.97 6.02 -1.47
C GLY A 17 -4.50 6.84 -2.65
N SER A 18 -3.64 7.48 -3.44
CA SER A 18 -4.04 8.25 -4.63
C SER A 18 -3.46 7.66 -5.91
N THR A 19 -4.12 7.89 -7.05
CA THR A 19 -3.60 7.46 -8.36
C THR A 19 -2.26 8.12 -8.71
N GLU A 20 -2.02 9.33 -8.19
CA GLU A 20 -0.75 10.06 -8.32
C GLU A 20 0.41 9.35 -7.60
N SER A 21 0.11 8.48 -6.64
CA SER A 21 1.12 7.71 -5.91
C SER A 21 1.61 6.46 -6.63
N ARG A 22 1.09 6.15 -7.83
CA ARG A 22 1.42 4.93 -8.58
C ARG A 22 2.92 4.71 -8.74
N GLU A 23 3.67 5.72 -9.19
CA GLU A 23 5.13 5.61 -9.38
C GLU A 23 5.86 5.33 -8.07
N ILE A 24 5.43 5.97 -6.98
CA ILE A 24 6.00 5.77 -5.64
C ILE A 24 5.69 4.36 -5.15
N LEU A 25 4.47 3.85 -5.35
CA LEU A 25 4.08 2.48 -5.05
C LEU A 25 4.91 1.46 -5.83
N ILE A 26 5.08 1.66 -7.15
CA ILE A 26 5.90 0.77 -7.99
C ILE A 26 7.33 0.73 -7.47
N SER A 27 7.93 1.89 -7.22
CA SER A 27 9.29 1.99 -6.69
C SER A 27 9.44 1.33 -5.31
N PHE A 28 8.48 1.57 -4.43
CA PHE A 28 8.44 1.00 -3.08
C PHE A 28 8.34 -0.53 -3.11
N LEU A 29 7.39 -1.07 -3.87
CA LEU A 29 7.16 -2.51 -3.97
C LEU A 29 8.30 -3.24 -4.67
N ASN A 30 8.87 -2.67 -5.74
CA ASN A 30 10.07 -3.21 -6.37
C ASN A 30 11.25 -3.26 -5.39
N SER A 31 11.41 -2.24 -4.55
CA SER A 31 12.48 -2.20 -3.53
C SER A 31 12.29 -3.25 -2.45
N PHE A 32 11.05 -3.44 -1.97
CA PHE A 32 10.74 -4.36 -0.87
C PHE A 32 10.63 -5.84 -1.30
N ILE A 33 9.94 -6.12 -2.41
CA ILE A 33 9.61 -7.50 -2.84
C ILE A 33 10.69 -8.06 -3.77
N TYR A 34 11.28 -7.20 -4.60
CA TYR A 34 12.17 -7.61 -5.70
C TYR A 34 13.60 -7.09 -5.53
N GLU A 35 14.01 -6.73 -4.32
CA GLU A 35 15.37 -6.28 -4.00
C GLU A 35 15.84 -5.09 -4.86
N GLY A 36 14.90 -4.23 -5.27
CA GLY A 36 15.16 -3.07 -6.13
C GLY A 36 15.19 -3.37 -7.63
N ARG A 37 14.99 -4.62 -8.05
CA ARG A 37 14.78 -4.95 -9.47
C ARG A 37 13.46 -4.37 -9.95
N LYS A 38 13.44 -3.82 -11.17
CA LYS A 38 12.25 -3.23 -11.80
C LYS A 38 11.35 -4.32 -12.39
N GLU A 39 10.76 -5.14 -11.52
CA GLU A 39 9.90 -6.26 -11.93
C GLU A 39 8.43 -5.86 -12.12
N ILE A 40 7.92 -4.94 -11.30
CA ILE A 40 6.60 -4.34 -11.47
C ILE A 40 6.73 -3.20 -12.50
N GLU A 41 6.02 -3.32 -13.62
CA GLU A 41 5.96 -2.33 -14.69
C GLU A 41 4.79 -1.35 -14.52
N ASP A 42 3.66 -1.84 -14.01
CA ASP A 42 2.45 -1.05 -13.79
C ASP A 42 1.66 -1.59 -12.60
N LEU A 43 0.83 -0.74 -12.00
CA LEU A 43 -0.12 -1.16 -10.99
C LEU A 43 -1.39 -0.30 -10.96
N GLU A 44 -2.45 -0.93 -10.50
CA GLU A 44 -3.72 -0.32 -10.20
C GLU A 44 -4.06 -0.56 -8.72
N ILE A 45 -4.44 0.50 -8.00
CA ILE A 45 -5.00 0.37 -6.66
C ILE A 45 -6.39 -0.21 -6.82
N VAL A 46 -6.62 -1.39 -6.25
CA VAL A 46 -7.93 -2.02 -6.22
C VAL A 46 -8.70 -1.34 -5.10
N ASP A 47 -9.61 -0.44 -5.45
CA ASP A 47 -10.42 0.31 -4.48
C ASP A 47 -11.20 -0.67 -3.59
N PRO A 48 -10.93 -0.72 -2.27
CA PRO A 48 -11.70 -1.60 -1.38
C PRO A 48 -13.12 -1.07 -1.11
N TYR A 49 -13.44 0.19 -1.50
CA TYR A 49 -14.68 0.85 -1.11
C TYR A 49 -15.28 1.72 -2.24
N SER A 50 -15.89 1.05 -3.23
CA SER A 50 -16.87 1.67 -4.13
C SER A 50 -18.16 2.01 -3.35
N GLY A 51 -18.11 3.01 -2.47
CA GLY A 51 -19.26 3.31 -1.62
C GLY A 51 -19.04 4.40 -0.58
N GLY A 52 -18.81 5.63 -1.04
CA GLY A 52 -19.09 6.80 -0.22
C GLY A 52 -17.93 7.31 0.62
N ARG A 53 -17.79 8.62 0.60
CA ARG A 53 -16.90 9.41 1.45
C ARG A 53 -17.08 8.95 2.90
N VAL A 54 -15.96 8.77 3.61
CA VAL A 54 -15.86 8.56 5.07
C VAL A 54 -15.96 7.11 5.56
N VAL A 55 -14.88 6.34 5.41
CA VAL A 55 -14.43 5.39 6.46
C VAL A 55 -12.90 5.47 6.59
N TYR A 56 -12.42 6.68 6.90
CA TYR A 56 -11.10 6.82 7.53
C TYR A 56 -11.24 6.17 8.92
N LEU A 57 -10.39 5.19 9.26
CA LEU A 57 -9.82 4.94 10.61
C LEU A 57 -9.68 3.47 11.02
N LYS A 58 -10.31 2.48 10.37
CA LYS A 58 -10.33 1.11 10.95
C LYS A 58 -9.45 0.07 10.29
N ASP A 59 -9.32 0.07 8.96
CA ASP A 59 -8.53 -0.96 8.30
C ASP A 59 -7.37 -0.32 7.52
N SER A 60 -6.16 -0.72 7.90
CA SER A 60 -4.90 -0.20 7.34
C SER A 60 -4.33 -1.17 6.30
N PHE A 61 -5.16 -1.61 5.36
CA PHE A 61 -4.72 -2.45 4.24
C PHE A 61 -4.93 -1.76 2.89
N LEU A 62 -4.08 -2.10 1.92
CA LEU A 62 -4.11 -1.59 0.55
C LEU A 62 -3.88 -2.74 -0.42
N ASP A 63 -4.86 -2.95 -1.31
CA ASP A 63 -4.76 -3.95 -2.37
C ASP A 63 -4.34 -3.29 -3.68
N VAL A 64 -3.32 -3.87 -4.32
CA VAL A 64 -2.89 -3.45 -5.65
C VAL A 64 -2.84 -4.63 -6.61
N LYS A 65 -3.29 -4.39 -7.83
CA LYS A 65 -3.15 -5.29 -8.97
C LYS A 65 -1.94 -4.84 -9.77
N ALA A 66 -0.85 -5.62 -9.72
CA ALA A 66 0.41 -5.29 -10.36
C ALA A 66 0.61 -6.11 -11.63
N VAL A 67 1.16 -5.47 -12.68
CA VAL A 67 1.61 -6.10 -13.92
C VAL A 67 3.12 -6.22 -13.86
N LEU A 68 3.61 -7.44 -13.99
CA LEU A 68 5.04 -7.74 -13.98
C LEU A 68 5.66 -7.64 -15.38
N SER A 69 6.98 -7.54 -15.42
CA SER A 69 7.84 -7.56 -16.62
C SER A 69 7.54 -8.72 -17.57
N ASN A 70 7.23 -9.89 -17.01
CA ASN A 70 6.85 -11.10 -17.74
C ASN A 70 5.37 -11.14 -18.16
N LYS A 71 4.65 -10.02 -18.06
CA LYS A 71 3.23 -9.84 -18.39
C LYS A 71 2.26 -10.64 -17.53
N LYS A 72 2.73 -11.27 -16.45
CA LYS A 72 1.84 -11.85 -15.44
C LYS A 72 1.26 -10.75 -14.56
N THR A 73 0.04 -10.97 -14.10
CA THR A 73 -0.62 -10.12 -13.11
C THR A 73 -0.59 -10.80 -11.75
N VAL A 74 -0.28 -10.02 -10.71
CA VAL A 74 -0.32 -10.46 -9.31
C VAL A 74 -1.17 -9.50 -8.50
N ILE A 75 -1.81 -10.01 -7.44
CA ILE A 75 -2.47 -9.19 -6.42
C ILE A 75 -1.53 -9.11 -5.23
N ILE A 76 -1.25 -7.89 -4.77
CA ILE A 76 -0.39 -7.62 -3.63
C ILE A 76 -1.25 -6.88 -2.60
N GLU A 77 -1.39 -7.47 -1.42
CA GLU A 77 -2.05 -6.86 -0.25
C GLU A 77 -0.97 -6.33 0.70
N MET A 78 -1.04 -5.05 1.03
CA MET A 78 -0.16 -4.39 1.99
C MET A 78 -0.92 -4.14 3.29
N GLN A 79 -0.43 -4.63 4.42
CA GLN A 79 -1.03 -4.38 5.73
C GLN A 79 -0.09 -3.58 6.64
N LEU A 80 -0.62 -2.53 7.27
CA LEU A 80 0.06 -1.80 8.34
C LEU A 80 -0.29 -2.46 9.68
N VAL A 81 0.59 -3.32 10.18
CA VAL A 81 0.38 -3.98 11.48
C VAL A 81 0.66 -2.98 12.60
N ASN A 82 -0.34 -2.70 13.42
CA ASN A 82 -0.13 -1.98 14.68
C ASN A 82 0.41 -2.97 15.72
N LEU A 83 1.70 -2.90 16.01
CA LEU A 83 2.41 -3.79 16.96
C LEU A 83 1.75 -3.82 18.36
N GLY A 84 1.01 -2.77 18.75
CA GLY A 84 0.28 -2.72 20.02
C GLY A 84 -0.87 -3.73 20.14
N ASP A 85 -1.41 -4.23 19.02
CA ASP A 85 -2.44 -5.28 19.00
C ASP A 85 -1.87 -6.69 18.86
N PHE A 86 -0.56 -6.83 18.60
CA PHE A 86 0.11 -8.13 18.47
C PHE A 86 0.32 -8.78 19.86
N GLU A 87 0.60 -7.97 20.89
CA GLU A 87 0.75 -8.47 22.28
C GLU A 87 -0.56 -8.99 22.89
N LYS A 88 -1.73 -8.60 22.37
CA LYS A 88 -3.04 -9.10 22.86
C LYS A 88 -3.42 -10.47 22.31
N ARG A 89 -2.56 -11.09 21.50
CA ARG A 89 -2.80 -12.41 20.87
C ARG A 89 -1.84 -13.50 21.35
N VAL A 90 -1.05 -13.24 22.39
CA VAL A 90 -0.17 -14.23 23.05
C VAL A 90 -0.62 -14.43 24.49
#